data_AF-A0A6G8KSW3-F1
#
_entry.id   AF-A0A6G8KSW3-F1
#
_cell.length_a   1.000
_cell.length_b   1.000
_cell.length_c   1.000
_cell.angle_alpha   90.00
_cell.angle_beta   90.00
_cell.angle_gamma   90.00
#
_symmetry.space_group_name_H-M   'P 1'
#
loop_
_entity.id
_entity.type
_entity.pdbx_description
1 polymer ?
#
loop_
_entity_poly.entity_id
_entity_poly.type
_entity_poly.pdbx_seq_one_letter_code
_entity_poly.pdbx_strand_id
1 'polypeptide(L)'
;MTMTRRRTLITFAPLALGGLALALFAALMAYLFVFGSMLGLPVSTLDGLGPTWPMTAATILLITAAISLPVGGLWAAAVTVAAARRNAQPRPGNGMPEAVSVS
;
A
#
# COMPACT_ATOMS: atom_id res chain seq x y z
N MET A 1 -23.16 -7.01 -3.45
CA MET A 1 -22.90 -6.38 -2.14
C MET A 1 -21.98 -5.18 -2.37
N THR A 2 -22.52 -3.96 -2.27
CA THR A 2 -21.73 -2.72 -2.36
C THR A 2 -20.91 -2.56 -1.08
N MET A 3 -19.58 -2.67 -1.17
CA MET A 3 -18.72 -2.22 -0.07
C MET A 3 -18.98 -0.73 0.15
N THR A 4 -19.35 -0.34 1.36
CA THR A 4 -19.43 1.07 1.74
C THR A 4 -18.05 1.69 1.57
N ARG A 5 -17.99 2.87 0.93
CA ARG A 5 -16.75 3.60 0.56
C ARG A 5 -15.70 3.65 1.69
N ARG A 6 -16.15 3.76 2.95
CA ARG A 6 -15.31 3.71 4.17
C ARG A 6 -14.55 2.39 4.34
N ARG A 7 -15.18 1.25 4.05
CA ARG A 7 -14.61 -0.09 4.25
C ARG A 7 -13.48 -0.37 3.25
N THR A 8 -13.65 0.09 2.01
CA THR A 8 -12.62 0.04 0.98
C THR A 8 -11.42 0.90 1.37
N LEU A 9 -11.66 2.12 1.87
CA LEU A 9 -10.62 3.04 2.33
C LEU A 9 -9.74 2.44 3.44
N ILE A 10 -10.37 1.82 4.45
CA ILE A 10 -9.65 1.17 5.56
C ILE A 10 -8.84 -0.04 5.06
N THR A 11 -9.37 -0.78 4.07
CA THR A 11 -8.72 -2.00 3.56
C THR A 11 -7.43 -1.69 2.80
N PHE A 12 -7.40 -0.59 2.04
CA PHE A 12 -6.26 -0.21 1.21
C PHE A 12 -5.39 0.90 1.81
N ALA A 13 -5.78 1.48 2.95
CA ALA A 13 -5.01 2.53 3.63
C ALA A 13 -3.53 2.16 3.86
N PRO A 14 -3.16 0.93 4.30
CA PRO A 14 -1.75 0.59 4.51
C PRO A 14 -0.91 0.62 3.22
N LEU A 15 -1.49 0.15 2.11
CA LEU A 15 -0.86 0.20 0.79
C LEU A 15 -0.70 1.64 0.29
N ALA A 16 -1.74 2.46 0.46
CA ALA A 16 -1.68 3.88 0.10
C ALA A 16 -0.63 4.64 0.91
N LEU A 17 -0.52 4.35 2.22
CA LEU A 17 0.53 4.89 3.10
C LEU A 17 1.94 4.46 2.66
N GLY A 18 2.14 3.18 2.33
CA GLY A 18 3.40 2.68 1.81
C GLY A 18 3.79 3.33 0.48
N GLY A 19 2.85 3.46 -0.45
CA GLY A 19 3.06 4.13 -1.73
C GLY A 19 3.36 5.62 -1.58
N LEU A 20 2.66 6.32 -0.69
CA LEU A 20 2.92 7.72 -0.39
C LEU A 20 4.31 7.90 0.23
N ALA A 21 4.70 7.05 1.18
CA ALA A 21 6.04 7.08 1.78
C ALA A 21 7.14 6.87 0.73
N LEU A 22 6.92 5.96 -0.23
CA LEU A 22 7.88 5.68 -1.30
C LEU A 22 7.97 6.85 -2.30
N ALA A 23 6.85 7.49 -2.63
CA ALA A 23 6.83 8.70 -3.46
C ALA A 23 7.56 9.87 -2.79
N LEU A 24 7.33 10.09 -1.49
CA LEU A 24 8.03 11.10 -0.70
C LEU A 24 9.53 10.80 -0.60
N PHE A 25 9.91 9.53 -0.46
CA PHE A 25 11.31 9.11 -0.46
C PHE A 25 11.98 9.39 -1.81
N ALA A 26 11.32 9.07 -2.91
CA ALA A 26 11.83 9.36 -4.25
C ALA A 26 11.99 10.87 -4.48
N ALA A 27 11.03 11.69 -4.03
CA ALA A 27 11.12 13.14 -4.09
C ALA A 27 12.29 13.68 -3.25
N LEU A 28 12.50 13.13 -2.05
CA LEU A 28 13.64 13.48 -1.20
C LEU A 28 14.98 13.12 -1.87
N MET A 29 15.08 11.95 -2.51
CA MET A 29 16.28 11.54 -3.24
C MET A 29 16.52 12.43 -4.47
N ALA A 30 15.47 12.82 -5.18
CA ALA A 30 15.58 13.76 -6.30
C ALA A 30 16.08 15.14 -5.83
N TYR A 31 15.59 15.64 -4.69
CA TYR A 31 16.11 16.87 -4.07
C TYR A 31 17.60 16.74 -3.73
N LEU A 32 18.00 15.67 -3.04
CA LEU A 32 19.40 15.44 -2.68
C LEU A 32 20.29 15.34 -3.92
N PHE A 33 19.82 14.68 -4.97
CA PHE A 33 20.55 14.58 -6.23
C PHE A 33 20.70 15.95 -6.91
N VAL A 34 19.61 16.70 -7.12
CA VAL A 34 19.68 18.01 -7.79
C VAL A 34 20.56 18.99 -7.01
N PHE A 35 20.33 19.13 -5.71
CA PHE A 35 21.05 20.12 -4.91
C PHE A 35 22.47 19.69 -4.57
N GLY A 36 22.71 18.39 -4.33
CA GLY A 36 24.02 17.86 -3.98
C GLY A 36 24.94 17.69 -5.19
N SER A 37 24.43 17.17 -6.31
CA SER A 37 25.25 16.86 -7.49
C SER A 37 25.29 17.99 -8.53
N MET A 38 24.14 18.63 -8.83
CA MET A 38 24.08 19.64 -9.90
C MET A 38 24.43 21.04 -9.41
N LEU A 39 24.09 21.36 -8.15
CA LEU A 39 24.31 22.69 -7.57
C LEU A 39 25.50 22.72 -6.58
N GLY A 40 26.08 21.56 -6.24
CA GLY A 40 27.22 21.45 -5.32
C GLY A 40 26.94 21.96 -3.90
N LEU A 41 25.67 22.03 -3.52
CA LEU A 41 25.27 22.53 -2.20
C LEU A 41 25.42 21.43 -1.15
N PRO A 42 25.86 21.77 0.09
CA PRO A 42 25.94 20.81 1.18
C PRO A 42 24.52 20.51 1.70
N VAL A 43 23.80 19.62 1.01
CA VAL A 43 22.43 19.22 1.37
C VAL A 43 22.36 18.04 2.32
N SER A 44 23.43 17.26 2.46
CA SER A 44 23.59 16.27 3.52
C SER A 44 25.07 15.88 3.60
N THR A 45 25.72 16.17 4.72
CA THR A 45 27.13 15.83 4.94
C THR A 45 27.26 15.17 6.30
N LEU A 46 27.85 13.97 6.35
CA LEU A 46 28.34 13.38 7.61
C LEU A 46 29.35 14.29 8.34
N ASP A 47 29.93 15.25 7.61
CA ASP A 47 30.96 16.18 8.08
C ASP A 47 30.39 17.48 8.70
N GLY A 48 29.07 17.58 8.89
CA GLY A 48 28.45 18.56 9.81
C GLY A 48 28.11 19.97 9.28
N LEU A 49 28.40 20.31 8.02
CA LEU A 49 28.07 21.64 7.45
C LEU A 49 26.71 21.71 6.73
N GLY A 50 26.05 20.56 6.48
CA GLY A 50 24.73 20.48 5.85
C GLY A 50 23.59 20.14 6.84
N PRO A 51 22.33 20.38 6.46
CA PRO A 51 21.17 19.99 7.26
C PRO A 51 21.11 18.46 7.47
N THR A 52 20.84 18.02 8.70
CA THR A 52 20.78 16.59 9.07
C THR A 52 19.41 15.95 8.82
N TRP A 53 18.37 16.77 8.72
CA TRP A 53 16.98 16.32 8.51
C TRP A 53 16.75 15.43 7.29
N PRO A 54 17.46 15.55 6.15
CA PRO A 54 17.24 14.68 4.99
C PRO A 54 17.58 13.22 5.29
N MET A 55 18.61 12.96 6.11
CA MET A 55 19.00 11.61 6.49
C MET A 55 17.96 10.98 7.42
N THR A 56 17.45 11.75 8.38
CA THR A 56 16.36 11.34 9.27
C THR A 56 15.06 11.09 8.49
N ALA A 57 14.70 11.98 7.56
CA ALA A 57 13.53 11.83 6.71
C ALA A 57 13.62 10.60 5.80
N ALA A 58 14.78 10.37 5.16
CA ALA A 58 15.02 9.19 4.34
C ALA A 58 14.85 7.90 5.15
N THR A 59 15.40 7.86 6.36
CA THR A 59 15.30 6.70 7.26
C THR A 59 13.86 6.41 7.66
N ILE A 60 13.10 7.43 8.08
CA ILE A 60 11.69 7.27 8.48
C ILE A 60 10.85 6.80 7.30
N LEU A 61 11.03 7.41 6.12
CA LEU A 61 10.27 7.06 4.92
C LEU A 61 10.59 5.63 4.46
N LEU A 62 11.86 5.22 4.53
CA LEU A 62 12.28 3.88 4.14
C LEU A 62 11.74 2.81 5.10
N ILE A 63 11.80 3.04 6.42
CA ILE A 63 11.18 2.15 7.42
C ILE A 63 9.67 2.06 7.20
N THR A 64 9.02 3.21 7.00
CA THR A 64 7.57 3.27 6.77
C THR A 64 7.18 2.49 5.52
N ALA A 65 7.90 2.65 4.40
CA ALA A 65 7.67 1.89 3.18
C ALA A 65 7.98 0.39 3.37
N ALA A 66 9.09 0.06 4.01
CA ALA A 66 9.53 -1.32 4.25
C ALA A 66 8.56 -2.12 5.13
N ILE A 67 7.83 -1.46 6.04
CA ILE A 67 6.80 -2.12 6.87
C ILE A 67 5.44 -2.10 6.15
N SER A 68 5.06 -0.97 5.57
CA SER A 68 3.70 -0.78 5.03
C SER A 68 3.47 -1.56 3.72
N LEU A 69 4.50 -1.73 2.89
CA LEU A 69 4.38 -2.48 1.63
C LEU A 69 4.16 -3.99 1.86
N PRO A 70 4.94 -4.70 2.70
CA PRO A 70 4.66 -6.11 2.98
C PRO A 70 3.33 -6.31 3.71
N VAL A 71 3.05 -5.48 4.73
CA VAL A 71 1.81 -5.59 5.51
C VAL A 71 0.60 -5.30 4.63
N GLY A 72 0.63 -4.22 3.84
CA GLY A 72 -0.42 -3.88 2.91
C GLY A 72 -0.58 -4.90 1.78
N GLY A 73 0.52 -5.43 1.24
CA GLY A 73 0.52 -6.46 0.20
C GLY A 73 -0.06 -7.79 0.68
N LEU A 74 0.39 -8.30 1.84
CA LEU A 74 -0.14 -9.52 2.45
C LEU A 74 -1.63 -9.37 2.80
N TRP A 75 -2.02 -8.21 3.31
CA TRP A 75 -3.42 -7.93 3.65
C TRP A 75 -4.32 -7.85 2.41
N ALA A 76 -3.86 -7.16 1.35
CA ALA A 76 -4.60 -7.10 0.09
C ALA A 76 -4.74 -8.49 -0.56
N ALA A 77 -3.69 -9.30 -0.51
CA ALA A 77 -3.74 -10.69 -0.97
C ALA A 77 -4.72 -11.56 -0.16
N ALA A 78 -4.73 -11.42 1.17
CA ALA A 78 -5.67 -12.13 2.02
C ALA A 78 -7.14 -11.76 1.71
N VAL A 79 -7.41 -10.47 1.47
CA VAL A 79 -8.75 -9.98 1.13
C VAL A 79 -9.19 -10.45 -0.25
N THR A 80 -8.31 -10.43 -1.26
CA THR A 80 -8.65 -10.93 -2.60
C THR A 80 -8.89 -12.43 -2.61
N VAL A 81 -8.09 -13.22 -1.89
CA VAL A 81 -8.32 -14.67 -1.72
C VAL A 81 -9.63 -14.94 -0.99
N ALA A 82 -9.94 -14.19 0.08
CA ALA A 82 -11.20 -14.34 0.81
C ALA A 82 -12.42 -13.99 -0.06
N ALA A 83 -12.32 -12.95 -0.90
CA ALA A 83 -13.36 -12.59 -1.85
C ALA A 83 -13.55 -13.66 -2.93
N ALA A 84 -12.45 -14.20 -3.48
CA ALA A 84 -12.48 -15.28 -4.47
C ALA A 84 -13.14 -16.56 -3.90
N ARG A 85 -12.79 -16.96 -2.67
CA ARG A 85 -13.39 -18.13 -2.01
C ARG A 85 -14.89 -17.96 -1.76
N ARG A 86 -15.35 -16.75 -1.41
CA ARG A 86 -16.79 -16.47 -1.26
C ARG A 86 -17.54 -16.57 -2.59
N ASN A 87 -16.93 -16.12 -3.68
CA ASN A 87 -17.54 -16.19 -5.01
C ASN A 87 -17.53 -17.63 -5.58
N ALA A 88 -16.60 -18.47 -5.13
CA ALA A 88 -16.49 -19.88 -5.53
C ALA A 88 -17.40 -20.82 -4.72
N GLN A 89 -18.02 -20.37 -3.61
CA GLN A 89 -18.98 -21.21 -2.90
C GLN A 89 -20.28 -21.33 -3.70
N PRO A 90 -20.76 -22.56 -3.98
CA PRO A 90 -22.07 -22.75 -4.59
C PRO A 90 -23.14 -22.17 -3.66
N ARG A 91 -24.01 -21.32 -4.20
CA ARG A 91 -25.16 -20.77 -3.47
C ARG A 91 -25.99 -21.95 -2.93
N PRO A 92 -26.17 -22.07 -1.60
CA PRO A 92 -27.08 -23.06 -1.05
C PRO A 92 -28.50 -22.62 -1.41
N GLY A 93 -29.06 -23.20 -2.47
CA GLY A 93 -30.42 -22.87 -2.92
C GLY A 93 -30.78 -23.27 -4.35
N ASN A 94 -29.82 -23.48 -5.26
CA ASN A 94 -30.12 -23.76 -6.68
C ASN A 94 -30.21 -25.25 -7.04
N GLY A 95 -30.49 -26.12 -6.07
CA GLY A 95 -30.40 -27.58 -6.22
C GLY A 95 -31.64 -28.39 -5.86
N MET A 96 -32.82 -27.77 -5.67
CA MET A 96 -34.05 -28.57 -5.66
C MET A 96 -34.63 -28.58 -7.06
N PRO A 97 -34.52 -29.68 -7.83
CA PRO A 97 -35.41 -29.88 -8.96
C PRO A 97 -36.83 -29.89 -8.40
N GLU A 98 -37.57 -28.85 -8.79
CA GLU A 98 -39.00 -28.75 -8.63
C GLU A 98 -39.59 -30.09 -9.07
N ALA A 99 -40.18 -30.83 -8.13
CA ALA A 99 -40.87 -32.06 -8.41
C ALA A 99 -42.04 -31.71 -9.33
N VAL A 100 -41.84 -31.86 -10.63
CA VAL A 100 -42.89 -31.74 -11.64
C VAL A 100 -43.86 -32.89 -11.38
N SER A 101 -44.90 -32.60 -10.61
CA SER A 101 -46.10 -33.42 -10.54
C SER A 101 -46.78 -33.35 -11.90
N VAL A 102 -46.51 -34.33 -12.75
CA VAL A 102 -47.31 -34.56 -13.96
C VAL A 102 -48.54 -35.35 -13.50
N SER A 103 -49.66 -34.64 -13.44
CA SER A 103 -51.02 -35.20 -13.33
C SER A 103 -51.43 -35.90 -14.62
#